data_AF-A0A959ENC0-F1
#
_entry.id   AF-A0A959ENC0-F1
#
_cell.length_a   1.000
_cell.length_b   1.000
_cell.length_c   1.000
_cell.angle_alpha   90.00
_cell.angle_beta   90.00
_cell.angle_gamma   90.00
#
_symmetry.space_group_name_H-M   'P 1'
#
loop_
_entity.id
_entity.type
_entity.pdbx_description
1 polymer ?
#
loop_
_entity_poly.entity_id
_entity_poly.type
_entity_poly.pdbx_seq_one_letter_code
_entity_poly.pdbx_strand_id
1 'polypeptide(L)'
;QCAPEAFGSRWFRHTGSAEFLEAFVRAFPGKDFRDLATEEAVFQRAGLPHIAPELREGEWALERAIGGNLPVLIEASDIRGVVHA
;
A
#
# COMPACT_ATOMS: atom_id res chain seq x y z
N GLN A 1 3.54 -14.81 14.92
CA GLN A 1 2.13 -14.49 15.24
C GLN A 1 2.07 -13.02 15.62
N CYS A 2 1.11 -12.28 15.06
CA CYS A 2 0.89 -10.87 15.35
C CYS A 2 -0.41 -10.74 16.15
N ALA A 3 -0.51 -9.74 17.03
CA ALA A 3 -1.77 -9.42 17.68
C ALA A 3 -2.76 -8.88 16.63
N PRO A 4 -4.08 -9.15 16.74
CA PRO A 4 -5.08 -8.65 15.78
C PRO A 4 -5.02 -7.13 15.58
N GLU A 5 -4.69 -6.40 16.64
CA GLU A 5 -4.61 -4.94 16.67
C GLU A 5 -3.42 -4.41 15.87
N ALA A 6 -2.40 -5.23 15.61
CA ALA A 6 -1.21 -4.86 14.84
C ALA A 6 -1.19 -5.50 13.45
N PHE A 7 -2.26 -6.22 13.06
CA PHE A 7 -2.28 -6.99 11.83
C PHE A 7 -2.06 -6.10 10.59
N GLY A 8 -2.80 -4.99 10.47
CA GLY A 8 -2.69 -4.04 9.36
C GLY A 8 -1.29 -3.42 9.22
N SER A 9 -0.70 -2.97 10.32
CA SER A 9 0.68 -2.45 10.33
C SER A 9 1.69 -3.49 9.86
N ARG A 10 1.49 -4.75 10.24
CA ARG A 10 2.39 -5.86 9.87
C ARG A 10 2.18 -6.28 8.43
N TRP A 11 0.94 -6.36 7.99
CA TRP A 11 0.57 -6.66 6.62
C TRP A 11 1.17 -5.63 5.65
N PHE A 12 1.00 -4.33 5.93
CA PHE A 12 1.61 -3.24 5.17
C PHE A 12 3.13 -3.39 5.03
N ARG A 13 3.81 -3.71 6.14
CA ARG A 13 5.27 -3.90 6.15
C ARG A 13 5.73 -5.12 5.35
N HIS A 14 4.94 -6.19 5.30
CA HIS A 14 5.31 -7.43 4.60
C HIS A 14 4.92 -7.46 3.13
N THR A 15 4.12 -6.50 2.68
CA THR A 15 3.61 -6.39 1.30
C THR A 15 4.18 -5.21 0.53
N GLY A 16 5.04 -4.39 1.16
CA GLY A 16 5.77 -3.31 0.51
C GLY A 16 7.25 -3.64 0.33
N SER A 17 7.84 -3.18 -0.77
CA SER A 17 9.29 -3.24 -0.96
C SER A 17 10.01 -2.37 0.07
N ALA A 18 11.28 -2.68 0.35
CA ALA A 18 12.09 -1.87 1.26
C ALA A 18 12.16 -0.41 0.80
N GLU A 19 12.33 -0.20 -0.50
CA GLU A 19 12.35 1.12 -1.13
C GLU A 19 11.05 1.90 -0.87
N PHE A 20 9.89 1.28 -1.10
CA PHE A 20 8.59 1.89 -0.84
C PHE A 20 8.41 2.26 0.64
N LEU A 21 8.77 1.36 1.56
CA LEU A 21 8.64 1.59 2.99
C LEU A 21 9.55 2.72 3.49
N GLU A 22 10.78 2.80 3.00
CA GLU A 22 11.72 3.87 3.32
C GLU A 22 11.21 5.22 2.81
N ALA A 23 10.72 5.28 1.57
CA ALA A 23 10.10 6.47 1.01
C ALA A 23 8.87 6.91 1.82
N PHE A 24 8.03 5.95 2.24
CA PHE A 24 6.84 6.21 3.04
C PHE A 24 7.17 6.81 4.41
N VAL A 25 8.13 6.23 5.13
CA VAL A 25 8.57 6.76 6.44
C VAL A 25 9.20 8.14 6.29
N ARG A 26 9.96 8.37 5.23
CA ARG A 26 10.57 9.67 4.92
C ARG A 26 9.52 10.74 4.61
N ALA A 27 8.44 10.39 3.92
CA ALA A 27 7.37 11.33 3.58
C ALA A 27 6.49 11.74 4.77
N PHE A 28 6.41 10.91 5.82
CA PHE A 28 5.56 11.14 6.99
C PHE A 28 6.33 11.10 8.31
N PRO A 29 7.28 12.05 8.53
CA PRO A 29 8.05 12.09 9.77
C PRO A 29 7.13 12.32 10.97
N GLY A 30 7.36 11.58 12.06
CA GLY A 30 6.62 11.75 13.32
C GLY A 30 5.23 11.11 13.36
N LYS A 31 4.77 10.45 12.28
CA LYS A 31 3.55 9.64 12.32
C LYS A 31 3.87 8.22 12.80
N ASP A 32 3.10 7.75 13.77
CA ASP A 32 3.15 6.38 14.23
C ASP A 32 2.15 5.52 13.45
N PHE A 33 2.64 4.45 12.83
CA PHE A 33 1.88 3.48 12.05
C PHE A 33 1.87 2.09 12.71
N ARG A 34 2.25 1.98 13.99
CA ARG A 34 2.19 0.74 14.77
C ARG A 34 0.77 0.52 15.30
N ASP A 35 0.48 -0.75 15.59
CA ASP A 35 -0.78 -1.17 16.24
C ASP A 35 -2.05 -0.70 15.52
N LEU A 36 -2.01 -0.79 14.18
CA LEU A 36 -3.17 -0.58 13.32
C LEU A 36 -3.75 -1.93 12.90
N ALA A 37 -5.04 -2.14 13.18
CA ALA A 37 -5.72 -3.39 12.94
C ALA A 37 -5.92 -3.68 11.44
N THR A 38 -6.11 -2.63 10.64
CA THR A 38 -6.31 -2.73 9.19
C THR A 38 -5.25 -1.94 8.42
N GLU A 39 -5.00 -2.35 7.19
CA GLU A 39 -4.03 -1.69 6.33
C GLU A 39 -4.55 -0.33 5.86
N GLU A 40 -5.86 -0.22 5.62
CA GLU A 40 -6.52 1.05 5.31
C GLU A 40 -6.24 2.10 6.38
N ALA A 41 -6.17 1.71 7.66
CA ALA A 41 -5.87 2.64 8.74
C ALA A 41 -4.45 3.26 8.62
N VAL A 42 -3.49 2.54 8.02
CA VAL A 42 -2.14 3.07 7.73
C VAL A 42 -2.24 4.23 6.73
N PHE A 43 -2.95 4.01 5.62
CA PHE A 43 -3.13 5.00 4.56
C PHE A 43 -4.01 6.18 5.00
N GLN A 44 -5.09 5.93 5.74
CA GLN A 44 -5.95 6.97 6.32
C GLN A 44 -5.15 7.88 7.26
N ARG A 45 -4.28 7.31 8.09
CA ARG A 45 -3.41 8.10 9.00
C ARG A 45 -2.34 8.88 8.23
N ALA A 46 -1.87 8.35 7.10
CA ALA A 46 -1.01 9.07 6.18
C ALA A 46 -1.75 10.20 5.43
N GLY A 47 -3.08 10.11 5.30
CA GLY A 47 -3.89 11.01 4.47
C GLY A 47 -3.84 10.63 2.98
N LEU A 48 -3.56 9.36 2.69
CA LEU A 48 -3.42 8.82 1.35
C LEU A 48 -4.58 7.89 1.01
N PRO A 49 -4.92 7.74 -0.28
CA PRO A 49 -5.75 6.63 -0.74
C PRO A 49 -5.05 5.29 -0.46
N HIS A 50 -5.83 4.21 -0.41
CA HIS A 50 -5.28 2.87 -0.31
C HIS A 50 -4.44 2.56 -1.56
N ILE A 51 -3.15 2.28 -1.38
CA ILE A 51 -2.25 1.91 -2.47
C ILE A 51 -2.20 0.39 -2.50
N ALA A 52 -2.67 -0.25 -3.56
CA ALA A 52 -2.67 -1.72 -3.66
C ALA A 52 -1.24 -2.31 -3.56
N PRO A 53 -1.05 -3.51 -2.99
CA PRO A 53 0.26 -4.15 -2.83
C PRO A 53 1.10 -4.20 -4.11
N GLU A 54 0.48 -4.45 -5.26
CA GLU A 54 1.11 -4.55 -6.58
C GLU A 54 1.79 -3.24 -7.04
N LEU A 55 1.42 -2.11 -6.43
CA LEU A 55 2.02 -0.80 -6.71
C LEU A 55 3.18 -0.46 -5.76
N ARG A 56 3.41 -1.23 -4.68
CA ARG A 56 4.35 -0.89 -3.59
C ARG A 56 5.79 -1.33 -3.86
N GLU A 57 6.24 -1.19 -5.10
CA GLU A 57 7.57 -1.64 -5.54
C GLU A 57 8.61 -0.50 -5.62
N GLY A 58 8.21 0.76 -5.44
CA GLY A 58 9.15 1.88 -5.40
C GLY A 58 8.49 3.20 -5.01
N GLU A 59 9.29 4.27 -4.99
CA GLU A 59 8.84 5.60 -4.53
C GLU A 59 7.76 6.22 -5.43
N TRP A 60 7.75 5.89 -6.72
CA TRP A 60 6.82 6.45 -7.70
C TRP A 60 5.35 6.29 -7.31
N ALA A 61 4.99 5.18 -6.64
CA ALA A 61 3.61 4.93 -6.24
C ALA A 61 3.15 5.89 -5.14
N LEU A 62 4.08 6.26 -4.25
CA LEU A 62 3.84 7.25 -3.21
C LEU A 62 3.61 8.64 -3.82
N GLU A 63 4.46 9.05 -4.78
CA GLU A 63 4.31 10.32 -5.50
C GLU A 63 2.96 10.39 -6.23
N ARG A 64 2.57 9.29 -6.89
CA ARG A 64 1.27 9.17 -7.57
C ARG A 64 0.10 9.22 -6.59
N ALA A 65 0.21 8.57 -5.43
CA ALA A 65 -0.82 8.61 -4.39
C ALA A 65 -1.02 10.01 -3.81
N ILE A 66 0.08 10.72 -3.52
CA ILE A 66 0.06 12.11 -3.05
C ILE A 66 -0.57 13.03 -4.11
N GLY A 67 -0.23 12.82 -5.39
CA GLY A 67 -0.78 13.58 -6.51
C GLY A 67 -2.20 13.18 -6.92
N GLY A 68 -2.82 12.18 -6.27
CA GLY A 68 -4.16 11.68 -6.63
C GLY A 68 -4.24 11.00 -8.01
N ASN A 69 -3.11 10.52 -8.53
CA ASN A 69 -2.96 9.98 -9.89
C ASN A 69 -2.57 8.49 -9.88
N LEU A 70 -3.12 7.71 -8.95
CA LEU A 70 -2.91 6.26 -8.95
C LEU A 70 -3.58 5.62 -10.17
N PRO A 71 -2.91 4.68 -10.85
CA PRO A 71 -3.50 3.96 -11.97
C PRO A 71 -4.65 3.08 -11.49
N VAL A 72 -5.66 2.92 -12.36
CA VAL A 72 -6.70 1.91 -12.15
C VAL A 72 -6.12 0.56 -12.55
N LEU A 73 -6.12 -0.39 -11.60
CA LEU A 73 -5.66 -1.75 -11.85
C LEU A 73 -6.72 -2.55 -12.61
N ILE A 74 -6.25 -3.47 -13.45
CA ILE A 74 -7.11 -4.45 -14.11
C ILE A 74 -7.54 -5.51 -13.09
N GLU A 75 -8.79 -5.96 -13.17
CA GLU A 75 -9.33 -7.01 -12.31
C GLU A 75 -9.60 -8.29 -13.12
N ALA A 76 -9.80 -9.41 -12.41
CA ALA A 76 -10.09 -10.69 -13.06
C ALA A 76 -11.33 -10.63 -13.96
N SER A 77 -12.31 -9.79 -13.63
CA SER A 77 -13.52 -9.54 -14.43
C SER A 77 -13.27 -8.83 -15.77
N ASP A 78 -12.14 -8.14 -15.92
CA ASP A 78 -11.79 -7.47 -17.18
C ASP A 78 -11.18 -8.44 -18.21
N ILE A 79 -10.78 -9.64 -17.78
CA ILE A 79 -10.18 -10.66 -18.63
C ILE A 79 -11.26 -11.32 -19.50
N ARG A 80 -11.20 -11.09 -20.82
CA ARG A 80 -12.18 -11.62 -21.79
C ARG A 80 -11.83 -12.97 -22.41
N GLY A 81 -10.66 -13.53 -22.10
CA GLY A 81 -10.19 -14.82 -22.62
C GLY A 81 -8.68 -15.01 -22.46
N VAL A 82 -8.21 -16.25 -22.68
CA VAL A 82 -6.78 -16.62 -22.66
C VAL A 82 -6.35 -17.02 -24.08
N VAL A 83 -5.29 -16.39 -24.58
CA VAL A 83 -4.83 -16.54 -25.98
C VAL A 83 -3.75 -17.62 -26.17
N HIS A 84 -3.23 -18.19 -25.08
CA HIS A 84 -2.22 -19.24 -25.10
C HIS A 84 -2.71 -20.40 -24.22
N ALA A 85 -3.27 -21.42 -24.85
CA ALA A 85 -3.87 -22.61 -24.23
C ALA A 85 -3.03 -23.86 -24.52
#